data_AF-A0A7I7RW56-F1
#
_entry.id   AF-A0A7I7RW56-F1
#
_cell.length_a   1.000
_cell.length_b   1.000
_cell.length_c   1.000
_cell.angle_alpha   90.00
_cell.angle_beta   90.00
_cell.angle_gamma   90.00
#
_symmetry.space_group_name_H-M   'P 1'
#
loop_
_entity.id
_entity.type
_entity.pdbx_description
1 polymer ?
#
loop_
_entity_poly.entity_id
_entity_poly.type
_entity_poly.pdbx_seq_one_letter_code
_entity_poly.pdbx_strand_id
1 'polypeptide(L)'
;MTSTAADADTRRLPFVTYVLAIGTFLMGTTEFIIAGLLPGIANDLDVTPARAGLLITVFAVGMIVGTPGMAILTLRLPRRTTLALALCVFAVGHLVVAFGSGFTLLLVARFVTALATGAFWAVAAVVASRAAGPAASSRALGIVLGGGMLANVIGVPLGAFAGQLIGWRGPFWVLAVLAAIAFVLVLRYVPPDDPTQPRASVRSEFASLRSARL
;
A
#
# COMPACT_ATOMS: atom_id res chain seq x y z
N MET A 1 46.96 -2.18 -19.55
CA MET A 1 45.81 -2.35 -20.47
C MET A 1 45.50 -3.83 -20.58
N THR A 2 44.55 -4.33 -19.77
CA THR A 2 43.79 -5.58 -19.97
C THR A 2 42.92 -5.83 -18.74
N SER A 3 41.65 -5.39 -18.82
CA SER A 3 40.45 -6.06 -18.29
C SER A 3 39.30 -5.05 -18.35
N THR A 4 38.97 -4.66 -19.58
CA THR A 4 37.64 -4.19 -19.95
C THR A 4 36.68 -5.37 -19.82
N ALA A 5 35.46 -5.11 -19.35
CA ALA A 5 34.32 -6.02 -19.30
C ALA A 5 34.19 -6.96 -18.07
N ALA A 6 34.36 -6.43 -16.86
CA ALA A 6 33.62 -6.97 -15.71
C ALA A 6 32.16 -6.50 -15.79
N ASP A 7 31.41 -7.23 -16.62
CA ASP A 7 29.98 -7.50 -16.50
C ASP A 7 29.13 -6.32 -15.98
N ALA A 8 28.86 -5.38 -16.89
CA ALA A 8 27.68 -4.52 -16.77
C ALA A 8 26.42 -5.38 -17.02
N ASP A 9 26.24 -6.43 -16.22
CA ASP A 9 24.98 -7.13 -16.14
C ASP A 9 23.97 -6.07 -15.73
N THR A 10 23.07 -5.77 -16.65
CA THR A 10 21.91 -4.92 -16.42
C THR A 10 21.14 -5.51 -15.25
N ARG A 11 21.50 -5.16 -14.01
CA ARG A 11 20.95 -5.70 -12.77
C ARG A 11 19.44 -5.47 -12.75
N ARG A 12 18.71 -6.43 -13.30
CA ARG A 12 17.26 -6.44 -13.32
C ARG A 12 16.82 -6.55 -11.86
N LEU A 13 15.96 -5.63 -11.45
CA LEU A 13 15.42 -5.72 -10.10
C LEU A 13 14.57 -6.98 -9.96
N PRO A 14 14.55 -7.59 -8.78
CA PRO A 14 13.71 -8.75 -8.51
C PRO A 14 12.26 -8.47 -8.91
N PHE A 15 11.60 -9.45 -9.53
CA PHE A 15 10.22 -9.31 -9.97
C PHE A 15 9.27 -8.89 -8.83
N VAL A 16 9.54 -9.36 -7.60
CA VAL A 16 8.80 -8.99 -6.40
C VAL A 16 8.77 -7.47 -6.16
N THR A 17 9.80 -6.72 -6.54
CA THR A 17 9.83 -5.25 -6.41
C THR A 17 8.70 -4.62 -7.22
N TYR A 18 8.42 -5.10 -8.43
CA TYR A 18 7.34 -4.59 -9.27
C TYR A 18 5.96 -5.00 -8.77
N VAL A 19 5.83 -6.23 -8.25
CA VAL A 19 4.58 -6.68 -7.58
C VAL A 19 4.25 -5.76 -6.40
N LEU A 20 5.25 -5.44 -5.58
CA LEU A 20 5.09 -4.54 -4.43
C LEU A 20 4.77 -3.11 -4.88
N ALA A 21 5.42 -2.61 -5.93
CA ALA A 21 5.12 -1.29 -6.49
C ALA A 21 3.69 -1.19 -7.03
N ILE A 22 3.16 -2.24 -7.68
CA ILE A 22 1.77 -2.31 -8.13
C ILE A 22 0.82 -2.29 -6.92
N GLY A 23 1.13 -3.01 -5.84
CA GLY A 23 0.36 -2.94 -4.60
C GLY A 23 0.37 -1.53 -3.99
N THR A 24 1.53 -0.88 -3.93
CA THR A 24 1.66 0.51 -3.46
C THR A 24 0.86 1.48 -4.33
N PHE A 25 0.92 1.32 -5.66
CA PHE A 25 0.13 2.10 -6.62
C PHE A 25 -1.38 1.94 -6.38
N LEU A 26 -1.84 0.70 -6.25
CA LEU A 26 -3.24 0.38 -6.03
C LEU A 26 -3.77 1.02 -4.74
N MET A 27 -3.02 0.86 -3.64
CA MET A 27 -3.43 1.38 -2.35
C MET A 27 -3.31 2.91 -2.28
N GLY A 28 -2.31 3.50 -2.93
CA GLY A 28 -2.17 4.95 -3.04
C GLY A 28 -3.28 5.60 -3.87
N THR A 29 -3.80 4.90 -4.88
CA THR A 29 -4.89 5.40 -5.74
C THR A 29 -6.16 5.63 -4.91
N THR A 30 -6.40 4.76 -3.95
CA THR A 30 -7.58 4.77 -3.09
C THR A 30 -7.67 6.01 -2.20
N GLU A 31 -6.52 6.52 -1.75
CA GLU A 31 -6.47 7.65 -0.82
C GLU A 31 -7.11 8.90 -1.44
N PHE A 32 -6.76 9.18 -2.68
CA PHE A 32 -7.08 10.45 -3.33
C PHE A 32 -8.21 10.35 -4.36
N ILE A 33 -8.58 9.15 -4.83
CA ILE A 33 -9.70 8.97 -5.76
C ILE A 33 -11.01 9.60 -5.23
N ILE A 34 -11.21 9.58 -3.90
CA ILE A 34 -12.39 10.15 -3.24
C ILE A 34 -12.63 11.60 -3.64
N ALA A 35 -11.57 12.40 -3.85
CA ALA A 35 -11.71 13.80 -4.22
C ALA A 35 -12.54 13.99 -5.50
N GLY A 36 -12.33 13.13 -6.50
CA GLY A 36 -13.11 13.13 -7.74
C GLY A 36 -14.50 12.51 -7.61
N LEU A 37 -14.78 11.84 -6.49
CA LEU A 37 -16.05 11.14 -6.21
C LEU A 37 -16.93 11.89 -5.19
N LEU A 38 -16.44 12.99 -4.61
CA LEU A 38 -17.12 13.72 -3.53
C LEU A 38 -18.58 14.07 -3.86
N PRO A 39 -18.93 14.63 -5.04
CA PRO A 39 -20.32 14.95 -5.35
C PRO A 39 -21.22 13.72 -5.37
N GLY A 40 -20.73 12.60 -5.93
CA GLY A 40 -21.48 11.34 -5.99
C GLY A 40 -21.72 10.74 -4.60
N ILE A 41 -20.70 10.74 -3.74
CA ILE A 41 -20.79 10.28 -2.36
C ILE A 41 -21.74 11.15 -1.55
N ALA A 42 -21.61 12.49 -1.68
CA ALA A 42 -22.42 13.46 -0.96
C ALA A 42 -23.92 13.30 -1.27
N ASN A 43 -24.25 13.19 -2.56
CA ASN A 43 -25.63 13.01 -3.01
C ASN A 43 -26.21 11.66 -2.57
N ASP A 44 -25.43 10.58 -2.64
CA ASP A 44 -25.92 9.24 -2.30
C ASP A 44 -26.11 9.01 -0.80
N LEU A 45 -25.26 9.62 0.04
CA LEU A 45 -25.32 9.45 1.50
C LEU A 45 -26.05 10.60 2.21
N ASP A 46 -26.66 11.52 1.45
CA ASP A 46 -27.35 12.71 1.95
C ASP A 46 -26.50 13.53 2.94
N VAL A 47 -25.26 13.83 2.53
CA VAL A 47 -24.31 14.64 3.30
C VAL A 47 -23.75 15.78 2.44
N THR A 48 -23.23 16.82 3.08
CA THR A 48 -22.56 17.89 2.33
C THR A 48 -21.22 17.41 1.74
N PRO A 49 -20.75 17.99 0.61
CA PRO A 49 -19.43 17.69 0.07
C PRO A 49 -18.29 17.91 1.07
N ALA A 50 -18.41 18.94 1.93
CA ALA A 50 -17.46 19.19 3.00
C ALA A 50 -17.41 18.02 4.01
N ARG A 51 -18.57 17.46 4.37
CA ARG A 51 -18.65 16.28 5.25
C ARG A 51 -18.10 15.04 4.55
N ALA A 52 -18.40 14.82 3.27
CA ALA A 52 -17.82 13.73 2.48
C ALA A 52 -16.28 13.80 2.43
N GLY A 53 -15.71 15.00 2.46
CA GLY A 53 -14.26 15.23 2.58
C GLY A 53 -13.60 14.58 3.81
N LEU A 54 -14.35 14.32 4.88
CA LEU A 54 -13.85 13.60 6.06
C LEU A 54 -13.38 12.17 5.75
N LEU A 55 -13.84 11.57 4.64
CA LEU A 55 -13.34 10.27 4.18
C LEU A 55 -11.86 10.34 3.79
N ILE A 56 -11.41 11.48 3.27
CA ILE A 56 -9.99 11.75 2.97
C ILE A 56 -9.26 12.01 4.29
N THR A 57 -9.81 12.86 5.15
CA THR A 57 -9.20 13.21 6.45
C THR A 57 -8.97 11.98 7.33
N VAL A 58 -9.98 11.11 7.48
CA VAL A 58 -9.86 9.92 8.34
C VAL A 58 -8.86 8.92 7.76
N PHE A 59 -8.75 8.83 6.43
CA PHE A 59 -7.73 8.01 5.78
C PHE A 59 -6.33 8.56 6.07
N ALA A 60 -6.12 9.88 5.93
CA ALA A 60 -4.85 10.53 6.25
C ALA A 60 -4.45 10.33 7.72
N VAL A 61 -5.38 10.51 8.66
CA VAL A 61 -5.15 10.20 10.08
C VAL A 61 -4.79 8.72 10.28
N GLY A 62 -5.50 7.82 9.61
CA GLY A 62 -5.20 6.40 9.60
C GLY A 62 -3.81 6.08 9.04
N MET A 63 -3.33 6.77 8.01
CA MET A 63 -1.98 6.61 7.48
C MET A 63 -0.90 7.14 8.44
N ILE A 64 -1.13 8.31 9.06
CA ILE A 64 -0.22 8.93 10.04
C ILE A 64 0.03 7.97 11.21
N VAL A 65 -1.03 7.35 11.74
CA VAL A 65 -0.92 6.40 12.84
C VAL A 65 -0.50 5.01 12.34
N GLY A 66 -1.06 4.59 11.22
CA GLY A 66 -0.94 3.24 10.67
C GLY A 66 0.46 2.92 10.18
N THR A 67 1.14 3.83 9.49
CA THR A 67 2.48 3.55 8.95
C THR A 67 3.50 3.24 10.06
N PRO A 68 3.72 4.10 11.09
CA PRO A 68 4.61 3.77 12.20
C PRO A 68 4.04 2.69 13.12
N GLY A 69 2.73 2.73 13.42
CA GLY A 69 2.09 1.77 14.33
C GLY A 69 2.13 0.34 13.79
N MET A 70 1.81 0.17 12.51
CA MET A 70 1.87 -1.15 11.87
C MET A 70 3.30 -1.57 11.58
N ALA A 71 4.23 -0.64 11.31
CA ALA A 71 5.65 -0.99 11.25
C ALA A 71 6.10 -1.69 12.52
N ILE A 72 5.66 -1.25 13.71
CA ILE A 72 5.96 -1.88 15.00
C ILE A 72 5.14 -3.16 15.23
N LEU A 73 3.81 -3.10 15.03
CA LEU A 73 2.90 -4.21 15.35
C LEU A 73 3.19 -5.46 14.49
N THR A 74 3.65 -5.24 13.26
CA THR A 74 3.90 -6.32 12.29
C THR A 74 5.35 -6.81 12.30
N LEU A 75 6.25 -6.26 13.14
CA LEU A 75 7.66 -6.68 13.23
C LEU A 75 7.84 -8.18 13.46
N ARG A 76 6.93 -8.79 14.22
CA ARG A 76 6.98 -10.21 14.59
C ARG A 76 6.20 -11.12 13.64
N LEU A 77 5.43 -10.54 12.72
CA LEU A 77 4.66 -11.30 11.75
C LEU A 77 5.53 -11.60 10.53
N PRO A 78 5.31 -12.76 9.87
CA PRO A 78 5.95 -13.01 8.59
C PRO A 78 5.52 -11.95 7.57
N ARG A 79 6.46 -11.40 6.83
CA ARG A 79 6.29 -10.29 5.87
C ARG A 79 5.30 -10.63 4.79
N ARG A 80 5.41 -11.83 4.22
CA ARG A 80 4.44 -12.35 3.23
C ARG A 80 3.03 -12.36 3.81
N THR A 81 2.88 -12.81 5.06
CA THR A 81 1.59 -12.83 5.76
C THR A 81 1.09 -11.43 6.01
N THR A 82 1.93 -10.49 6.44
CA THR A 82 1.53 -9.09 6.65
C THR A 82 1.06 -8.43 5.36
N LEU A 83 1.80 -8.58 4.26
CA LEU A 83 1.42 -8.03 2.95
C LEU A 83 0.08 -8.62 2.48
N ALA A 84 -0.09 -9.94 2.61
CA ALA A 84 -1.32 -10.63 2.23
C ALA A 84 -2.51 -10.20 3.12
N LEU A 85 -2.34 -10.12 4.44
CA LEU A 85 -3.38 -9.65 5.35
C LEU A 85 -3.76 -8.20 5.06
N ALA A 86 -2.80 -7.33 4.80
CA ALA A 86 -3.06 -5.93 4.45
C ALA A 86 -3.91 -5.83 3.16
N LEU A 87 -3.59 -6.59 2.12
CA LEU A 87 -4.36 -6.63 0.89
C LEU A 87 -5.77 -7.22 1.09
N CYS A 88 -5.90 -8.23 1.97
CA CYS A 88 -7.18 -8.81 2.33
C CYS A 88 -8.08 -7.80 3.06
N VAL A 89 -7.55 -7.15 4.10
CA VAL A 89 -8.27 -6.10 4.85
C VAL A 89 -8.64 -4.94 3.92
N PHE A 90 -7.74 -4.55 3.02
CA PHE A 90 -8.01 -3.53 2.02
C PHE A 90 -9.14 -3.94 1.08
N ALA A 91 -9.11 -5.17 0.52
CA ALA A 91 -10.18 -5.67 -0.35
C ALA A 91 -11.52 -5.70 0.37
N VAL A 92 -11.58 -6.27 1.58
CA VAL A 92 -12.81 -6.33 2.40
C VAL A 92 -13.31 -4.93 2.72
N GLY A 93 -12.44 -4.01 3.12
CA GLY A 93 -12.83 -2.62 3.38
C GLY A 93 -13.39 -1.91 2.16
N HIS A 94 -12.90 -2.22 0.96
CA HIS A 94 -13.47 -1.70 -0.29
C HIS A 94 -14.84 -2.31 -0.62
N LEU A 95 -15.04 -3.60 -0.34
CA LEU A 95 -16.36 -4.22 -0.44
C LEU A 95 -17.34 -3.59 0.54
N VAL A 96 -16.91 -3.31 1.78
CA VAL A 96 -17.74 -2.59 2.78
C VAL A 96 -18.14 -1.21 2.27
N VAL A 97 -17.23 -0.46 1.64
CA VAL A 97 -17.57 0.84 1.02
C VAL A 97 -18.52 0.67 -0.17
N ALA A 98 -18.28 -0.33 -1.01
CA ALA A 98 -19.07 -0.58 -2.21
C ALA A 98 -20.52 -0.99 -1.88
N PHE A 99 -20.74 -1.75 -0.81
CA PHE A 99 -22.08 -2.13 -0.34
C PHE A 99 -22.67 -1.18 0.70
N GLY A 100 -21.83 -0.39 1.36
CA GLY A 100 -22.22 0.44 2.51
C GLY A 100 -23.17 1.57 2.12
N SER A 101 -24.16 1.79 2.99
CA SER A 101 -25.15 2.88 2.87
C SER A 101 -25.00 3.94 3.97
N GLY A 102 -24.07 3.77 4.91
CA GLY A 102 -23.93 4.65 6.08
C GLY A 102 -22.60 5.42 6.08
N PHE A 103 -22.67 6.74 6.18
CA PHE A 103 -21.47 7.60 6.19
C PHE A 103 -20.45 7.21 7.27
N THR A 104 -20.90 6.90 8.49
CA THR A 104 -20.02 6.45 9.59
C THR A 104 -19.36 5.11 9.29
N LEU A 105 -20.08 4.17 8.66
CA LEU A 105 -19.51 2.88 8.26
C LEU A 105 -18.37 3.09 7.26
N LEU A 106 -18.57 3.98 6.29
CA LEU A 106 -17.54 4.32 5.32
C LEU A 106 -16.32 4.98 5.99
N LEU A 107 -16.52 5.88 6.96
CA LEU A 107 -15.41 6.46 7.73
C LEU A 107 -14.57 5.39 8.45
N VAL A 108 -15.23 4.45 9.13
CA VAL A 108 -14.56 3.34 9.82
C VAL A 108 -13.82 2.45 8.82
N ALA A 109 -14.48 2.08 7.72
CA ALA A 109 -13.86 1.29 6.66
C ALA A 109 -12.63 1.99 6.08
N ARG A 110 -12.70 3.31 5.81
CA ARG A 110 -11.57 4.14 5.36
C ARG A 110 -10.41 4.10 6.35
N PHE A 111 -10.68 4.33 7.64
CA PHE A 111 -9.66 4.29 8.67
C PHE A 111 -8.96 2.92 8.72
N VAL A 112 -9.73 1.83 8.72
CA VAL A 112 -9.19 0.47 8.74
C VAL A 112 -8.37 0.17 7.47
N THR A 113 -8.85 0.58 6.30
CA THR A 113 -8.07 0.43 5.06
C THR A 113 -6.78 1.24 5.05
N ALA A 114 -6.77 2.43 5.67
CA ALA A 114 -5.57 3.24 5.81
C ALA A 114 -4.51 2.57 6.70
N LEU A 115 -4.94 1.93 7.81
CA LEU A 115 -4.04 1.14 8.64
C LEU A 115 -3.41 -0.02 7.84
N ALA A 116 -4.21 -0.73 7.05
CA ALA A 116 -3.72 -1.80 6.18
C ALA A 116 -2.75 -1.27 5.11
N THR A 117 -3.04 -0.12 4.51
CA THR A 117 -2.12 0.56 3.57
C THR A 117 -0.78 0.88 4.22
N GLY A 118 -0.80 1.48 5.42
CA GLY A 118 0.43 1.77 6.17
C GLY A 118 1.26 0.52 6.46
N ALA A 119 0.60 -0.58 6.87
CA ALA A 119 1.25 -1.88 7.08
C ALA A 119 1.90 -2.42 5.79
N PHE A 120 1.16 -2.38 4.68
CA PHE A 120 1.66 -2.84 3.39
C PHE A 120 2.88 -2.05 2.95
N TRP A 121 2.81 -0.72 2.99
CA TRP A 121 3.89 0.16 2.54
C TRP A 121 5.17 -0.03 3.35
N ALA A 122 5.04 -0.12 4.68
CA ALA A 122 6.18 -0.36 5.57
C ALA A 122 6.87 -1.69 5.25
N VAL A 123 6.11 -2.78 5.10
CA VAL A 123 6.68 -4.10 4.81
C VAL A 123 7.18 -4.20 3.37
N ALA A 124 6.48 -3.60 2.41
CA ALA A 124 6.85 -3.62 0.99
C ALA A 124 8.22 -2.96 0.76
N ALA A 125 8.47 -1.81 1.39
CA ALA A 125 9.77 -1.14 1.33
C ALA A 125 10.90 -2.06 1.82
N VAL A 126 10.69 -2.74 2.95
CA VAL A 126 11.69 -3.66 3.54
C VAL A 126 11.90 -4.90 2.68
N VAL A 127 10.83 -5.53 2.19
CA VAL A 127 10.91 -6.73 1.34
C VAL A 127 11.62 -6.42 0.02
N ALA A 128 11.24 -5.32 -0.65
CA ALA A 128 11.86 -4.90 -1.90
C ALA A 128 13.35 -4.59 -1.73
N SER A 129 13.72 -3.86 -0.67
CA SER A 129 15.10 -3.49 -0.40
C SER A 129 15.97 -4.71 -0.10
N ARG A 130 15.45 -5.67 0.69
CA ARG A 130 16.18 -6.92 0.99
C ARG A 130 16.30 -7.82 -0.24
N ALA A 131 15.24 -7.97 -1.03
CA ALA A 131 15.26 -8.79 -2.23
C ALA A 131 16.28 -8.28 -3.27
N ALA A 132 16.42 -6.95 -3.39
CA ALA A 132 17.35 -6.33 -4.35
C ALA A 132 18.81 -6.35 -3.89
N GLY A 133 19.07 -6.62 -2.61
CA GLY A 133 20.41 -6.58 -2.02
C GLY A 133 20.96 -5.16 -1.83
N PRO A 134 22.10 -5.02 -1.12
CA PRO A 134 22.63 -3.71 -0.71
C PRO A 134 22.86 -2.75 -1.88
N ALA A 135 23.39 -3.27 -2.98
CA ALA A 135 23.80 -2.47 -4.13
C ALA A 135 22.65 -1.95 -5.01
N ALA A 136 21.42 -2.45 -4.83
CA ALA A 136 20.24 -2.01 -5.58
C ALA A 136 19.03 -1.65 -4.68
N SER A 137 19.25 -1.59 -3.36
CA SER A 137 18.21 -1.30 -2.36
C SER A 137 17.53 0.05 -2.57
N SER A 138 18.31 1.11 -2.81
CA SER A 138 17.80 2.45 -3.09
C SER A 138 16.94 2.49 -4.36
N ARG A 139 17.36 1.79 -5.42
CA ARG A 139 16.61 1.68 -6.67
C ARG A 139 15.30 0.92 -6.46
N ALA A 140 15.33 -0.18 -5.71
CA ALA A 140 14.14 -0.96 -5.40
C ALA A 140 13.12 -0.15 -4.59
N LEU A 141 13.60 0.57 -3.57
CA LEU A 141 12.78 1.47 -2.78
C LEU A 141 12.18 2.58 -3.65
N GLY A 142 12.98 3.18 -4.53
CA GLY A 142 12.52 4.19 -5.48
C GLY A 142 11.40 3.69 -6.39
N ILE A 143 11.47 2.45 -6.87
CA ILE A 143 10.37 1.85 -7.67
C ILE A 143 9.11 1.63 -6.83
N VAL A 144 9.24 1.09 -5.62
CA VAL A 144 8.08 0.86 -4.75
C VAL A 144 7.39 2.17 -4.41
N LEU A 145 8.15 3.17 -3.94
CA LEU A 145 7.61 4.50 -3.60
C LEU A 145 7.11 5.25 -4.85
N GLY A 146 7.77 5.05 -5.99
CA GLY A 146 7.33 5.54 -7.29
C GLY A 146 5.94 5.05 -7.67
N GLY A 147 5.55 3.85 -7.24
CA GLY A 147 4.17 3.36 -7.36
C GLY A 147 3.15 4.31 -6.73
N GLY A 148 3.44 4.85 -5.55
CA GLY A 148 2.58 5.84 -4.88
C GLY A 148 2.52 7.19 -5.62
N MET A 149 3.61 7.62 -6.25
CA MET A 149 3.60 8.83 -7.09
C MET A 149 2.76 8.61 -8.36
N LEU A 150 2.95 7.48 -9.04
CA LEU A 150 2.15 7.09 -10.20
C LEU A 150 0.67 6.95 -9.86
N ALA A 151 0.34 6.54 -8.64
CA ALA A 151 -1.04 6.49 -8.19
C ALA A 151 -1.73 7.86 -8.30
N ASN A 152 -1.05 8.93 -7.88
CA ASN A 152 -1.58 10.29 -7.96
C ASN A 152 -1.70 10.79 -9.42
N VAL A 153 -0.70 10.46 -10.25
CA VAL A 153 -0.65 10.96 -11.64
C VAL A 153 -1.62 10.21 -12.55
N ILE A 154 -1.79 8.90 -12.35
CA ILE A 154 -2.51 8.01 -13.26
C ILE A 154 -3.72 7.40 -12.57
N GLY A 155 -3.52 6.76 -11.42
CA GLY A 155 -4.56 6.01 -10.73
C GLY A 155 -5.74 6.88 -10.31
N VAL A 156 -5.48 8.05 -9.73
CA VAL A 156 -6.50 8.96 -9.21
C VAL A 156 -7.38 9.53 -10.33
N PRO A 157 -6.82 10.09 -11.43
CA PRO A 157 -7.63 10.52 -12.58
C PRO A 157 -8.43 9.36 -13.21
N LEU A 158 -7.81 8.20 -13.43
CA LEU A 158 -8.50 7.04 -14.01
C LEU A 158 -9.64 6.57 -13.12
N GLY A 159 -9.41 6.55 -11.81
CA GLY A 159 -10.42 6.17 -10.83
C GLY A 159 -11.58 7.15 -10.76
N ALA A 160 -11.29 8.46 -10.76
CA ALA A 160 -12.32 9.50 -10.80
C ALA A 160 -13.14 9.41 -12.10
N PHE A 161 -12.47 9.22 -13.24
CA PHE A 161 -13.11 9.01 -14.54
C PHE A 161 -14.00 7.76 -14.55
N ALA A 162 -13.51 6.63 -14.03
CA ALA A 162 -14.33 5.43 -13.86
C ALA A 162 -15.56 5.71 -12.99
N GLY A 163 -15.43 6.52 -11.94
CA GLY A 163 -16.56 6.93 -11.10
C GLY A 163 -17.65 7.72 -11.83
N GLN A 164 -17.30 8.44 -12.90
CA GLN A 164 -18.29 9.12 -13.76
C GLN A 164 -19.04 8.13 -14.65
N LEU A 165 -18.39 7.04 -15.08
CA LEU A 165 -18.97 6.06 -16.00
C LEU A 165 -19.83 5.01 -15.30
N ILE A 166 -19.34 4.48 -14.18
CA ILE A 166 -19.96 3.33 -13.47
C ILE A 166 -20.43 3.71 -12.06
N GLY A 167 -20.56 5.01 -11.79
CA GLY A 167 -20.95 5.56 -10.50
C GLY A 167 -19.82 5.51 -9.47
N TRP A 168 -19.96 6.29 -8.39
CA TRP A 168 -18.90 6.46 -7.39
C TRP A 168 -18.53 5.15 -6.67
N ARG A 169 -19.45 4.19 -6.57
CA ARG A 169 -19.19 2.86 -5.99
C ARG A 169 -18.34 1.97 -6.89
N GLY A 170 -18.39 2.16 -8.22
CA GLY A 170 -17.72 1.33 -9.20
C GLY A 170 -16.21 1.21 -8.99
N PRO A 171 -15.47 2.32 -8.77
CA PRO A 171 -14.06 2.24 -8.46
C PRO A 171 -13.71 1.40 -7.23
N PHE A 172 -14.57 1.34 -6.19
CA PHE A 172 -14.33 0.51 -5.01
C PHE A 172 -14.42 -0.98 -5.32
N TRP A 173 -15.34 -1.38 -6.20
CA TRP A 173 -15.39 -2.74 -6.74
C TRP A 173 -14.12 -3.11 -7.49
N VAL A 174 -13.66 -2.23 -8.38
CA VAL A 174 -12.43 -2.43 -9.14
C VAL A 174 -11.23 -2.56 -8.21
N LEU A 175 -11.10 -1.67 -7.22
CA LEU A 175 -10.04 -1.71 -6.22
C LEU A 175 -10.05 -3.02 -5.41
N ALA A 176 -11.23 -3.53 -5.03
CA ALA A 176 -11.35 -4.81 -4.33
C ALA A 176 -10.87 -5.99 -5.18
N VAL A 177 -11.24 -6.04 -6.46
CA VAL A 177 -10.80 -7.08 -7.40
C VAL A 177 -9.29 -7.00 -7.64
N LEU A 178 -8.76 -5.81 -7.90
CA LEU A 178 -7.32 -5.61 -8.08
C LEU A 178 -6.53 -5.96 -6.82
N ALA A 179 -7.08 -5.71 -5.63
CA ALA A 179 -6.46 -6.11 -4.37
C ALA A 179 -6.43 -7.62 -4.19
N ALA A 180 -7.48 -8.34 -4.61
CA ALA A 180 -7.49 -9.79 -4.63
C ALA A 180 -6.44 -10.35 -5.62
N ILE A 181 -6.27 -9.73 -6.78
CA ILE A 181 -5.21 -10.09 -7.74
C ILE A 181 -3.83 -9.84 -7.11
N ALA A 182 -3.60 -8.66 -6.54
CA ALA A 182 -2.36 -8.32 -5.85
C ALA A 182 -2.07 -9.29 -4.69
N PHE A 183 -3.10 -9.73 -3.97
CA PHE A 183 -2.98 -10.72 -2.90
C PHE A 183 -2.43 -12.04 -3.42
N VAL A 184 -2.99 -12.55 -4.53
CA VAL A 184 -2.50 -13.77 -5.18
C VAL A 184 -1.06 -13.59 -5.68
N LEU A 185 -0.74 -12.44 -6.28
CA LEU A 185 0.63 -12.14 -6.72
C LEU A 185 1.62 -12.10 -5.55
N VAL A 186 1.25 -11.47 -4.44
CA VAL A 186 2.07 -11.44 -3.22
C VAL A 186 2.28 -12.87 -2.70
N LEU A 187 1.22 -13.67 -2.63
CA LEU A 187 1.36 -15.06 -2.21
C LEU A 187 2.24 -15.88 -3.17
N ARG A 188 2.23 -15.61 -4.46
CA ARG A 188 3.01 -16.39 -5.43
C ARG A 188 4.47 -15.97 -5.51
N TYR A 189 4.75 -14.67 -5.40
CA TYR A 189 6.06 -14.09 -5.74
C TYR A 189 6.84 -13.56 -4.55
N VAL A 190 6.22 -13.30 -3.39
CA VAL A 190 6.95 -12.99 -2.16
C VAL A 190 7.32 -14.32 -1.49
N PRO A 191 8.61 -14.64 -1.32
CA PRO A 191 9.01 -15.85 -0.62
C PRO A 191 8.46 -15.86 0.82
N PRO A 192 8.04 -17.02 1.34
CA PRO A 192 7.76 -17.15 2.77
C PRO A 192 9.04 -16.86 3.57
N ASP A 193 8.89 -16.24 4.73
CA ASP A 193 10.04 -16.00 5.61
C ASP A 193 10.58 -17.33 6.16
N ASP A 194 11.90 -17.42 6.26
CA ASP A 194 12.58 -18.57 6.87
C ASP A 194 12.32 -18.59 8.39
N PRO A 195 11.69 -19.65 8.94
CA PRO A 195 11.42 -19.73 10.37
C PRO A 195 12.68 -19.78 11.24
N THR A 196 13.85 -20.05 10.67
CA THR A 196 15.12 -20.12 11.39
C THR A 196 15.82 -18.76 11.54
N GLN A 197 15.41 -17.74 10.77
CA GLN A 197 15.98 -16.40 10.91
C GLN A 197 15.38 -15.67 12.13
N PRO A 198 16.22 -15.07 12.99
CA PRO A 198 15.74 -14.30 14.13
C PRO A 198 14.81 -13.16 13.66
N ARG A 199 13.57 -13.15 14.16
CA ARG A 199 12.63 -12.05 13.92
C ARG A 199 13.19 -10.76 14.50
N ALA A 200 13.09 -9.66 13.75
CA ALA A 200 13.56 -8.36 14.21
C ALA A 200 12.82 -7.96 15.50
N SER A 201 13.58 -7.55 16.53
CA SER A 201 13.01 -7.10 17.79
C SER A 201 12.93 -5.59 17.85
N VAL A 202 11.91 -5.05 18.53
CA VAL A 202 11.80 -3.59 18.76
C VAL A 202 13.06 -3.04 19.43
N ARG A 203 13.64 -3.78 20.38
CA ARG A 203 14.87 -3.37 21.07
C ARG A 203 16.08 -3.30 20.13
N SER A 204 16.20 -4.21 19.17
CA SER A 204 17.31 -4.19 18.19
C SER A 204 17.18 -3.07 17.17
N GLU A 205 15.96 -2.71 16.76
CA GLU A 205 15.69 -1.55 15.88
C GLU A 205 15.94 -0.21 16.60
N PHE A 206 15.52 -0.07 17.86
CA PHE A 206 15.85 1.12 18.65
C PHE A 206 17.35 1.20 18.99
N ALA A 207 18.02 0.05 19.17
CA ALA A 207 19.46 0.00 19.36
C ALA A 207 20.22 0.39 18.08
N SER A 208 19.76 -0.02 16.90
CA SER A 208 20.40 0.36 15.62
C SER A 208 20.24 1.86 15.32
N LEU A 209 19.09 2.46 15.64
CA LEU A 209 18.90 3.91 15.58
C LEU A 209 19.74 4.67 16.61
N ARG A 210 20.03 4.07 17.77
CA ARG A 210 20.95 4.62 18.78
C ARG A 210 22.43 4.46 18.39
N SER A 211 22.79 3.38 17.69
CA SER A 211 24.17 3.13 17.26
C SER A 211 24.52 3.81 15.94
N ALA A 212 23.52 4.15 15.11
CA ALA A 212 23.67 5.00 13.94
C ALA A 212 23.66 6.50 14.30
N ARG A 213 24.33 6.87 15.40
CA ARG A 213 24.67 8.27 15.65
C ARG A 213 25.81 8.65 14.72
N LEU A 214 25.51 9.64 13.87
CA LEU A 214 26.42 10.47 13.09
C LEU A 214 27.66 10.89 13.90
#